data_AF-A0A345C3L1-F1
#
_entry.id   AF-A0A345C3L1-F1
#
_cell.length_a   1.000
_cell.length_b   1.000
_cell.length_c   1.000
_cell.angle_alpha   90.00
_cell.angle_beta   90.00
_cell.angle_gamma   90.00
#
_symmetry.space_group_name_H-M   'P 1'
#
loop_
_entity.id
_entity.type
_entity.pdbx_description
1 polymer ?
#
loop_
_entity_poly.entity_id
_entity_poly.type
_entity_poly.pdbx_seq_one_letter_code
_entity_poly.pdbx_strand_id
1 'polypeptide(L)'
;MDGYRFTRDEDTGYYRCNSIRKRLHQYVWEKENGKAAEGYHVHHGDENKSNNHIENLVLLSGSSHMSFHQSQLTDEEIELMRENLTHNARPKASEWHRSLAGREWHKKQYEKVKDRLHAKIPLTCELCGNDFTNIKRTRFCSKKCKAKWRREQGLDDVERTCLVCEKKFTINKYFKSKTCSKSCGNVIRAKTIKERASS
;
A
#
# COMPACT_ATOMS: atom_id res chain seq x y z
N MET A 1 8.09 41.22 -16.24
CA MET A 1 6.81 40.87 -16.88
C MET A 1 5.72 41.55 -16.09
N ASP A 2 4.87 42.37 -16.73
CA ASP A 2 3.76 43.09 -16.08
C ASP A 2 4.16 43.87 -14.80
N GLY A 3 5.33 44.52 -14.83
CA GLY A 3 5.89 45.23 -13.67
C GLY A 3 6.54 44.35 -12.60
N TYR A 4 6.40 43.02 -12.67
CA TYR A 4 7.08 42.08 -11.78
C TYR A 4 8.47 41.68 -12.27
N ARG A 5 9.41 41.61 -11.33
CA ARG A 5 10.76 41.09 -11.55
C ARG A 5 10.83 39.63 -11.12
N PHE A 6 11.19 38.76 -12.06
CA PHE A 6 11.49 37.36 -11.80
C PHE A 6 13.00 37.15 -11.88
N THR A 7 13.57 36.42 -10.93
CA THR A 7 15.00 36.08 -10.87
C THR A 7 15.17 34.58 -10.85
N ARG A 8 16.18 34.07 -11.55
CA ARG A 8 16.51 32.64 -11.53
C ARG A 8 17.06 32.26 -10.15
N ASP A 9 16.54 31.18 -9.62
CA ASP A 9 16.98 30.54 -8.39
C ASP A 9 17.98 29.45 -8.74
N GLU A 10 19.25 29.60 -8.37
CA GLU A 10 20.30 28.66 -8.79
C GLU A 10 20.10 27.26 -8.20
N ASP A 11 19.55 27.16 -6.98
CA ASP A 11 19.30 25.88 -6.31
C ASP A 11 18.23 25.04 -7.02
N THR A 12 17.15 25.69 -7.49
CA THR A 12 16.01 24.96 -8.07
C THR A 12 15.92 25.06 -9.59
N GLY A 13 16.64 26.00 -10.20
CA GLY A 13 16.62 26.33 -11.63
C GLY A 13 15.38 27.12 -12.08
N TYR A 14 14.44 27.44 -11.18
CA TYR A 14 13.20 28.14 -11.51
C TYR A 14 13.36 29.67 -11.42
N TYR A 15 12.66 30.39 -12.29
CA TYR A 15 12.47 31.82 -12.13
C TYR A 15 11.38 32.10 -11.08
N ARG A 16 11.69 32.93 -10.08
CA ARG A 16 10.80 33.27 -8.95
C ARG A 16 10.63 34.77 -8.82
N CYS A 17 9.44 35.20 -8.45
CA CYS A 17 9.17 36.58 -8.01
C CYS A 17 8.82 36.57 -6.53
N ASN A 18 9.65 37.24 -5.72
CA ASN A 18 9.43 37.30 -4.27
C ASN A 18 8.22 38.17 -3.90
N SER A 19 7.91 39.21 -4.68
CA SER A 19 6.81 40.14 -4.40
C SER A 19 5.44 39.46 -4.45
N ILE A 20 5.23 38.58 -5.44
CA ILE A 20 3.98 37.80 -5.58
C ILE A 20 4.10 36.36 -5.07
N ARG A 21 5.30 35.96 -4.63
CA ARG A 21 5.63 34.60 -4.19
C ARG A 21 5.22 33.50 -5.19
N LYS A 22 5.42 33.76 -6.49
CA LYS A 22 5.12 32.81 -7.57
C LYS A 22 6.35 32.50 -8.41
N ARG A 23 6.37 31.29 -8.99
CA ARG A 23 7.31 30.91 -10.05
C ARG A 23 6.79 31.40 -11.40
N LEU A 24 7.69 31.71 -12.32
CA LEU A 24 7.36 32.32 -13.61
C LEU A 24 6.42 31.44 -14.43
N HIS A 25 6.72 30.14 -14.60
CA HIS A 25 5.83 29.22 -15.33
C HIS A 25 4.40 29.18 -14.78
N GLN A 26 4.23 29.20 -13.46
CA GLN A 26 2.89 29.27 -12.85
C GLN A 26 2.20 30.59 -13.19
N TYR A 27 2.94 31.70 -13.09
CA TYR A 27 2.40 33.02 -13.43
C TYR A 27 1.98 33.10 -14.90
N VAL A 28 2.82 32.64 -15.83
CA VAL A 28 2.52 32.62 -17.27
C VAL A 28 1.29 31.77 -17.55
N TRP A 29 1.24 30.54 -17.01
CA TRP A 29 0.07 29.67 -17.16
C TRP A 29 -1.21 30.30 -16.67
N GLU A 30 -1.19 30.85 -15.46
CA GLU A 30 -2.37 31.43 -14.83
C GLU A 30 -2.85 32.70 -15.51
N LYS A 31 -1.95 33.47 -16.13
CA LYS A 31 -2.30 34.67 -16.88
C LYS A 31 -3.15 34.32 -18.11
N GLU A 32 -2.81 33.23 -18.79
CA GLU A 32 -3.50 32.79 -20.01
C GLU A 32 -4.74 31.93 -19.72
N ASN A 33 -4.68 31.05 -18.72
CA ASN A 33 -5.70 30.02 -18.48
C ASN A 33 -6.50 30.22 -17.17
N GLY A 34 -6.14 31.22 -16.38
CA GLY A 34 -6.66 31.39 -15.02
C GLY A 34 -6.00 30.47 -14.01
N LYS A 35 -6.43 30.59 -12.74
CA LYS A 35 -5.83 29.85 -11.62
C LYS A 35 -5.94 28.34 -11.83
N ALA A 36 -4.82 27.63 -11.70
CA ALA A 36 -4.80 26.17 -11.69
C ALA A 36 -5.74 25.61 -10.61
N ALA A 37 -6.51 24.58 -10.96
CA ALA A 37 -7.40 23.91 -10.03
C ALA A 37 -6.62 23.27 -8.86
N GLU A 38 -7.27 23.12 -7.71
CA GLU A 38 -6.66 22.46 -6.55
C GLU A 38 -6.23 21.03 -6.90
N GLY A 39 -5.01 20.68 -6.52
CA GLY A 39 -4.41 19.38 -6.84
C GLY A 39 -3.79 19.28 -8.24
N TYR A 40 -3.72 20.38 -9.01
CA TYR A 40 -3.02 20.42 -10.30
C TYR A 40 -1.73 21.24 -10.23
N HIS A 41 -0.73 20.81 -10.99
CA HIS A 41 0.58 21.44 -11.12
C HIS A 41 0.84 21.84 -12.58
N VAL A 42 1.42 23.00 -12.78
CA VAL A 42 1.96 23.44 -14.08
C VAL A 42 3.34 22.79 -14.24
N HIS A 43 3.51 22.04 -15.32
CA HIS A 43 4.70 21.28 -15.66
C HIS A 43 5.32 21.83 -16.96
N HIS A 44 6.64 21.78 -17.08
CA HIS A 44 7.35 22.09 -18.32
C HIS A 44 7.38 20.83 -19.19
N GLY A 45 6.70 20.84 -20.33
CA GLY A 45 6.59 19.69 -21.23
C GLY A 45 7.93 19.20 -21.78
N ASP A 46 8.89 20.11 -21.97
CA ASP A 46 10.28 19.81 -22.35
C ASP A 46 11.23 19.60 -21.16
N GLU A 47 10.72 19.65 -19.93
CA GLU A 47 11.47 19.57 -18.66
C GLU A 47 12.50 20.70 -18.45
N ASN A 48 12.61 21.66 -19.37
CA ASN A 48 13.49 22.81 -19.27
C ASN A 48 12.80 23.95 -18.53
N LYS A 49 13.13 24.11 -17.24
CA LYS A 49 12.59 25.13 -16.34
C LYS A 49 12.80 26.59 -16.81
N SER A 50 13.70 26.82 -17.78
CA SER A 50 13.91 28.14 -18.38
C SER A 50 12.96 28.45 -19.55
N ASN A 51 12.38 27.43 -20.18
CA ASN A 51 11.42 27.57 -21.26
C ASN A 51 10.02 27.83 -20.71
N ASN A 52 9.69 29.11 -20.49
CA ASN A 52 8.41 29.52 -19.88
C ASN A 52 7.36 29.93 -20.94
N HIS A 53 7.51 29.51 -22.19
CA HIS A 53 6.50 29.72 -23.24
C HIS A 53 5.22 28.96 -22.94
N ILE A 54 4.05 29.56 -23.17
CA ILE A 54 2.77 28.96 -22.76
C ILE A 54 2.52 27.61 -23.43
N GLU A 55 2.93 27.43 -24.69
CA GLU A 55 2.86 26.15 -25.41
C GLU A 55 3.72 25.03 -24.80
N ASN A 56 4.76 25.38 -24.05
CA ASN A 56 5.62 24.42 -23.36
C ASN A 56 5.08 24.05 -21.96
N LEU A 57 4.05 24.74 -21.48
CA LEU A 57 3.49 24.49 -20.17
C LEU A 57 2.31 23.51 -20.29
N VAL A 58 2.24 22.55 -19.39
CA VAL A 58 1.19 21.53 -19.35
C VAL A 58 0.63 21.45 -17.94
N LEU A 59 -0.70 21.41 -17.82
CA LEU A 59 -1.37 21.20 -16.54
C LEU A 59 -1.52 19.70 -16.28
N LEU A 60 -0.93 19.22 -15.20
CA LEU A 60 -1.02 17.82 -14.78
C LEU A 60 -1.65 17.74 -13.39
N SER A 61 -2.36 16.64 -13.11
CA SER A 61 -2.68 16.33 -11.71
C SER A 61 -1.38 16.18 -10.91
N GLY A 62 -1.39 16.54 -9.63
CA GLY A 62 -0.21 16.43 -8.78
C GLY A 62 0.33 15.00 -8.73
N SER A 63 -0.54 14.01 -8.74
CA SER A 63 -0.17 12.59 -8.83
C SER A 63 0.48 12.22 -10.17
N SER A 64 -0.07 12.70 -11.30
CA SER A 64 0.51 12.44 -12.62
C SER A 64 1.89 13.09 -12.75
N HIS A 65 2.03 14.33 -12.27
CA HIS A 65 3.30 15.06 -12.29
C HIS A 65 4.37 14.34 -11.47
N MET A 66 4.04 13.87 -10.26
CA MET A 66 4.98 13.09 -9.44
C MET A 66 5.31 11.74 -10.06
N SER A 67 4.32 11.03 -10.59
CA SER A 67 4.53 9.73 -11.24
C SER A 67 5.42 9.85 -12.47
N PHE A 68 5.27 10.92 -13.26
CA PHE A 68 6.12 11.20 -14.40
C PHE A 68 7.58 11.36 -13.96
N HIS A 69 7.87 12.23 -12.99
CA HIS A 69 9.24 12.38 -12.50
C HIS A 69 9.79 11.12 -11.84
N GLN A 70 8.95 10.34 -11.17
CA GLN A 70 9.37 9.04 -10.63
C GLN A 70 9.77 8.05 -11.74
N SER A 71 9.08 8.07 -12.88
CA SER A 71 9.40 7.19 -14.01
C SER A 71 10.68 7.56 -14.76
N GLN A 72 11.21 8.78 -14.54
CA GLN A 72 12.47 9.24 -15.11
C GLN A 72 13.69 8.93 -14.23
N LEU A 73 13.47 8.45 -13.00
CA LEU A 73 14.57 8.13 -12.09
C LEU A 73 15.34 6.90 -12.61
N THR A 74 16.66 6.97 -12.56
CA THR A 74 17.51 5.80 -12.87
C THR A 74 17.51 4.80 -11.70
N ASP A 75 17.93 3.56 -11.97
CA ASP A 75 18.06 2.54 -10.94
C ASP A 75 19.03 2.97 -9.83
N GLU A 76 20.11 3.70 -10.18
CA GLU A 76 21.09 4.24 -9.23
C GLU A 76 20.48 5.32 -8.34
N GLU A 77 19.68 6.24 -8.90
CA GLU A 77 19.00 7.28 -8.12
C GLU A 77 17.96 6.67 -7.17
N ILE A 78 17.22 5.66 -7.65
CA ILE A 78 16.26 4.90 -6.83
C ILE A 78 16.99 4.23 -5.67
N GLU A 79 18.15 3.63 -5.91
CA GLU A 79 18.92 2.98 -4.84
C GLU A 79 19.47 3.99 -3.83
N LEU A 80 20.00 5.13 -4.29
CA LEU A 80 20.43 6.22 -3.40
C LEU A 80 19.29 6.71 -2.50
N MET A 81 18.07 6.83 -3.04
CA MET A 81 16.88 7.17 -2.25
C MET A 81 16.55 6.10 -1.20
N ARG A 82 16.68 4.81 -1.54
CA ARG A 82 16.46 3.70 -0.60
C ARG A 82 17.51 3.66 0.49
N GLU A 83 18.77 3.90 0.15
CA GLU A 83 19.87 4.00 1.11
C GLU A 83 19.63 5.16 2.08
N ASN A 84 19.31 6.34 1.56
CA ASN A 84 18.98 7.51 2.38
C ASN A 84 17.76 7.25 3.30
N LEU A 85 16.72 6.58 2.79
CA LEU A 85 15.58 6.16 3.59
C LEU A 85 16.01 5.22 4.72
N THR A 86 16.88 4.27 4.42
CA THR A 86 17.33 3.22 5.35
C THR A 86 18.27 3.75 6.43
N HIS A 87 19.22 4.59 6.05
CA HIS A 87 20.30 5.03 6.93
C HIS A 87 20.03 6.37 7.61
N ASN A 88 19.23 7.26 7.01
CA ASN A 88 18.98 8.58 7.56
C ASN A 88 17.55 8.75 8.06
N ALA A 89 16.54 8.50 7.21
CA ALA A 89 15.16 8.83 7.56
C ALA A 89 14.53 7.84 8.55
N ARG A 90 14.66 6.53 8.33
CA ARG A 90 14.10 5.48 9.22
C ARG A 90 14.68 5.53 10.64
N PRO A 91 16.01 5.69 10.85
CA PRO A 91 16.57 5.75 12.20
C PRO A 91 16.07 6.96 12.98
N LYS A 92 16.07 8.15 12.35
CA LYS A 92 15.52 9.37 12.97
C LYS A 92 14.04 9.25 13.30
N ALA A 93 13.26 8.63 12.41
CA ALA A 93 11.85 8.35 12.69
C ALA A 93 11.70 7.39 13.88
N SER A 94 12.48 6.31 13.94
CA SER A 94 12.46 5.35 15.05
C SER A 94 12.82 6.01 16.38
N GLU A 95 13.87 6.83 16.39
CA GLU A 95 14.29 7.63 17.55
C GLU A 95 13.17 8.56 18.03
N TRP A 96 12.57 9.32 17.11
CA TRP A 96 11.46 10.22 17.43
C TRP A 96 10.25 9.48 17.99
N HIS A 97 9.82 8.37 17.38
CA HIS A 97 8.70 7.57 17.87
C HIS A 97 8.95 6.96 19.26
N ARG A 98 10.21 6.69 19.62
CA ARG A 98 10.59 6.21 20.96
C ARG A 98 10.67 7.34 21.99
N SER A 99 10.87 8.58 21.57
CA SER A 99 10.94 9.74 22.47
C SER A 99 9.63 9.96 23.24
N LEU A 100 9.72 10.64 24.38
CA LEU A 100 8.53 11.05 25.16
C LEU A 100 7.68 12.03 24.35
N ALA A 101 8.30 13.02 23.72
CA ALA A 101 7.61 14.01 22.89
C ALA A 101 6.81 13.37 21.74
N GLY A 102 7.39 12.38 21.05
CA GLY A 102 6.70 11.63 19.99
C GLY A 102 5.51 10.84 20.52
N ARG A 103 5.67 10.12 21.64
CA ARG A 103 4.58 9.38 22.29
C ARG A 103 3.44 10.29 22.75
N GLU A 104 3.75 11.42 23.35
CA GLU A 104 2.75 12.42 23.75
C GLU A 104 2.03 13.02 22.55
N TRP A 105 2.76 13.34 21.49
CA TRP A 105 2.17 13.82 20.24
C TRP A 105 1.18 12.80 19.68
N HIS A 106 1.56 11.52 19.60
CA HIS A 106 0.67 10.45 19.13
C HIS A 106 -0.56 10.28 20.02
N LYS A 107 -0.41 10.39 21.35
CA LYS A 107 -1.54 10.38 22.29
C LYS A 107 -2.51 11.53 22.01
N LYS A 108 -1.99 12.74 21.80
CA LYS A 108 -2.79 13.94 21.45
C LYS A 108 -3.48 13.77 20.10
N GLN A 109 -2.80 13.24 19.09
CA GLN A 109 -3.45 13.00 17.78
C GLN A 109 -4.52 11.92 17.88
N TYR A 110 -4.26 10.81 18.59
CA TYR A 110 -5.23 9.75 18.82
C TYR A 110 -6.51 10.29 19.47
N GLU A 111 -6.37 11.15 20.49
CA GLU A 111 -7.52 11.77 21.17
C GLU A 111 -8.42 12.56 20.22
N LYS A 112 -7.86 13.22 19.20
CA LYS A 112 -8.62 13.96 18.19
C LYS A 112 -9.40 13.08 17.22
N VAL A 113 -8.98 11.82 17.03
CA VAL A 113 -9.55 10.93 16.00
C VAL A 113 -10.19 9.67 16.58
N LYS A 114 -10.08 9.43 17.89
CA LYS A 114 -10.53 8.18 18.52
C LYS A 114 -12.00 7.87 18.27
N ASP A 115 -12.86 8.89 18.26
CA ASP A 115 -14.31 8.69 18.09
C ASP A 115 -14.62 8.18 16.68
N ARG A 116 -13.97 8.77 15.67
CA ARG A 116 -14.05 8.29 14.28
C ARG A 116 -13.44 6.90 14.13
N LEU A 117 -12.31 6.62 14.79
CA LEU A 117 -11.64 5.32 14.72
C LEU A 117 -12.45 4.19 15.37
N HIS A 118 -13.28 4.48 16.37
CA HIS A 118 -14.10 3.48 17.08
C HIS A 118 -15.58 3.54 16.68
N ALA A 119 -15.94 4.39 15.72
CA ALA A 119 -17.28 4.46 15.16
C ALA A 119 -17.67 3.08 14.62
N LYS A 120 -18.72 2.50 15.19
CA LYS A 120 -19.24 1.20 14.77
C LYS A 120 -20.16 1.38 13.57
N ILE A 121 -20.00 0.49 12.61
CA ILE A 121 -20.80 0.43 11.38
C ILE A 121 -21.73 -0.79 11.50
N PRO A 122 -23.03 -0.64 11.24
CA PRO A 122 -23.95 -1.77 11.12
C PRO A 122 -23.63 -2.58 9.86
N LEU A 123 -23.62 -3.91 9.99
CA LEU A 123 -23.24 -4.87 8.97
C LEU A 123 -24.12 -6.10 9.08
N THR A 124 -24.39 -6.76 7.95
CA THR A 124 -25.11 -8.03 7.92
C THR A 124 -24.15 -9.16 7.56
N CYS A 125 -24.22 -10.27 8.30
CA CYS A 125 -23.33 -11.41 8.07
C CYS A 125 -23.71 -12.16 6.79
N GLU A 126 -22.78 -12.30 5.85
CA GLU A 126 -23.04 -12.99 4.58
C GLU A 126 -23.35 -14.49 4.74
N LEU A 127 -22.96 -15.11 5.86
CA LEU A 127 -23.21 -16.54 6.07
C LEU A 127 -24.50 -16.81 6.85
N CYS A 128 -24.74 -16.10 7.95
CA CYS A 128 -25.89 -16.39 8.83
C CYS A 128 -27.03 -15.38 8.72
N GLY A 129 -26.86 -14.30 7.95
CA GLY A 129 -27.88 -13.26 7.76
C GLY A 129 -28.10 -12.34 8.97
N ASN A 130 -27.46 -12.61 10.11
CA ASN A 130 -27.66 -11.79 11.31
C ASN A 130 -26.95 -10.44 11.20
N ASP A 131 -27.61 -9.41 11.70
CA ASP A 131 -27.06 -8.08 11.85
C ASP A 131 -26.09 -8.00 13.03
N PHE A 132 -25.00 -7.28 12.84
CA PHE A 132 -23.99 -7.03 13.85
C PHE A 132 -23.30 -5.69 13.61
N THR A 133 -22.57 -5.20 14.61
CA THR A 133 -21.83 -3.94 14.50
C THR A 133 -20.33 -4.20 14.58
N ASN A 134 -19.55 -3.54 13.74
CA ASN A 134 -18.09 -3.61 13.79
C ASN A 134 -17.47 -2.27 13.41
N ILE A 135 -16.26 -1.99 13.91
CA ILE A 135 -15.50 -0.79 13.55
C ILE A 135 -15.04 -0.86 12.10
N LYS A 136 -14.57 -2.04 11.67
CA LYS A 136 -14.11 -2.28 10.31
C LYS A 136 -15.20 -2.99 9.52
N ARG A 137 -15.32 -2.67 8.23
CA ARG A 137 -16.16 -3.44 7.31
C ARG A 137 -15.67 -4.88 7.23
N THR A 138 -16.49 -5.81 7.68
CA THR A 138 -16.19 -7.25 7.67
C THR A 138 -17.39 -8.02 7.15
N ARG A 139 -17.11 -9.08 6.39
CA ARG A 139 -18.14 -9.92 5.73
C ARG A 139 -18.92 -10.83 6.69
N PHE A 140 -18.35 -11.12 7.87
CA PHE A 140 -18.88 -12.12 8.80
C PHE A 140 -18.94 -11.58 10.22
N CYS A 141 -20.00 -11.94 10.96
CA CYS A 141 -20.19 -11.55 12.36
C CYS A 141 -19.15 -12.17 13.32
N SER A 142 -18.53 -13.30 12.94
CA SER A 142 -17.60 -14.03 13.80
C SER A 142 -16.59 -14.87 13.04
N LYS A 143 -15.49 -15.23 13.72
CA LYS A 143 -14.50 -16.20 13.21
C LYS A 143 -15.14 -17.55 12.86
N LYS A 144 -16.18 -17.96 13.59
CA LYS A 144 -16.94 -19.19 13.32
C LYS A 144 -17.64 -19.12 11.96
N CYS A 145 -18.33 -18.01 11.68
CA CYS A 145 -18.98 -17.82 10.38
C CYS A 145 -17.94 -17.75 9.26
N LYS A 146 -16.86 -16.98 9.43
CA LYS A 146 -15.76 -16.95 8.45
C LYS A 146 -15.20 -18.35 8.16
N ALA A 147 -14.93 -19.16 9.18
CA ALA A 147 -14.38 -20.50 9.03
C ALA A 147 -15.38 -21.50 8.41
N LYS A 148 -16.68 -21.36 8.68
CA LYS A 148 -17.72 -22.17 8.04
C LYS A 148 -17.84 -21.82 6.56
N TRP A 149 -17.93 -20.53 6.22
CA TRP A 149 -17.97 -20.07 4.83
C TRP A 149 -16.74 -20.56 4.04
N ARG A 150 -15.52 -20.45 4.59
CA ARG A 150 -14.30 -20.96 3.93
C ARG A 150 -14.34 -22.46 3.62
N ARG A 151 -14.93 -23.27 4.51
CA ARG A 151 -15.08 -24.72 4.32
C ARG A 151 -16.13 -25.04 3.26
N GLU A 152 -17.27 -24.34 3.27
CA GLU A 152 -18.32 -24.52 2.26
C GLU A 152 -17.86 -24.12 0.85
N GLN A 153 -16.95 -23.16 0.75
CA GLN A 153 -16.36 -22.73 -0.53
C GLN A 153 -15.14 -23.57 -0.97
N GLY A 154 -14.70 -24.54 -0.17
CA GLY A 154 -13.51 -25.36 -0.49
C GLY A 154 -12.20 -24.58 -0.60
N LEU A 155 -12.11 -23.35 -0.08
CA LEU A 155 -10.95 -22.45 -0.26
C LEU A 155 -9.64 -22.95 0.36
N ASP A 156 -9.75 -23.90 1.29
CA ASP A 156 -8.62 -24.49 2.00
C ASP A 156 -8.34 -25.92 1.55
N ASP A 157 -9.05 -26.42 0.54
CA ASP A 157 -8.86 -27.76 0.02
C ASP A 157 -7.74 -27.77 -1.01
N VAL A 158 -6.88 -28.78 -0.91
CA VAL A 158 -5.72 -28.97 -1.77
C VAL A 158 -5.73 -30.39 -2.31
N GLU A 159 -5.27 -30.54 -3.55
CA GLU A 159 -5.04 -31.85 -4.14
C GLU A 159 -3.70 -32.41 -3.65
N ARG A 160 -3.69 -33.66 -3.19
CA ARG A 160 -2.48 -34.40 -2.82
C ARG A 160 -2.47 -35.76 -3.49
N THR A 161 -1.27 -36.31 -3.69
CA THR A 161 -1.09 -37.68 -4.20
C THR A 161 -0.95 -38.65 -3.04
N CYS A 162 -1.69 -39.76 -3.08
CA CYS A 162 -1.60 -40.78 -2.05
C CYS A 162 -0.28 -41.56 -2.16
N LEU A 163 0.46 -41.67 -1.06
CA LEU A 163 1.74 -42.43 -1.03
C LEU A 163 1.60 -43.96 -1.16
N VAL A 164 0.38 -44.52 -1.23
CA VAL A 164 0.16 -45.98 -1.28
C VAL A 164 -0.42 -46.41 -2.62
N CYS A 165 -1.42 -45.71 -3.13
CA CYS A 165 -2.10 -46.06 -4.37
C CYS A 165 -1.90 -45.03 -5.48
N GLU A 166 -1.10 -43.97 -5.23
CA GLU A 166 -0.75 -42.91 -6.18
C GLU A 166 -1.93 -42.11 -6.76
N LYS A 167 -3.15 -42.36 -6.27
CA LYS A 167 -4.33 -41.60 -6.66
C LYS A 167 -4.29 -40.21 -6.02
N LYS A 168 -4.68 -39.21 -6.82
CA LYS A 168 -4.95 -37.85 -6.36
C LYS A 168 -6.20 -37.85 -5.47
N PHE A 169 -6.15 -37.12 -4.37
CA PHE A 169 -7.27 -36.93 -3.46
C PHE A 169 -7.28 -35.51 -2.93
N THR A 170 -8.49 -34.99 -2.71
CA THR A 170 -8.70 -33.67 -2.15
C THR A 170 -8.73 -33.75 -0.63
N ILE A 171 -7.95 -32.91 0.03
CA ILE A 171 -7.96 -32.80 1.48
C ILE A 171 -7.75 -31.36 1.90
N ASN A 172 -8.35 -30.98 3.02
CA ASN A 172 -8.07 -29.68 3.60
C ASN A 172 -6.58 -29.55 3.97
N LYS A 173 -5.95 -28.43 3.59
CA LYS A 173 -4.51 -28.19 3.73
C LYS A 173 -4.00 -28.32 5.16
N TYR A 174 -4.85 -28.11 6.17
CA TYR A 174 -4.48 -28.23 7.58
C TYR A 174 -4.35 -29.68 8.06
N PHE A 175 -4.93 -30.66 7.35
CA PHE A 175 -4.74 -32.07 7.69
C PHE A 175 -3.34 -32.55 7.27
N LYS A 176 -2.74 -33.41 8.09
CA LYS A 176 -1.42 -34.02 7.83
C LYS A 176 -1.49 -35.36 7.09
N SER A 177 -2.70 -35.82 6.70
CA SER A 177 -2.84 -37.10 6.01
C SER A 177 -2.07 -37.11 4.69
N LYS A 178 -1.31 -38.19 4.49
CA LYS A 178 -0.55 -38.47 3.26
C LYS A 178 -1.23 -39.54 2.40
N THR A 179 -2.39 -40.03 2.83
CA THR A 179 -3.13 -41.13 2.17
C THR A 179 -4.56 -40.74 1.87
N CYS A 180 -5.10 -41.26 0.78
CA CYS A 180 -6.45 -40.96 0.31
C CYS A 180 -7.56 -41.59 1.17
N SER A 181 -7.26 -42.63 1.94
CA SER A 181 -8.25 -43.40 2.70
C SER A 181 -7.67 -44.07 3.94
N LYS A 182 -8.56 -44.53 4.84
CA LYS A 182 -8.19 -45.29 6.05
C LYS A 182 -7.47 -46.61 5.70
N SER A 183 -7.83 -47.26 4.61
CA SER A 183 -7.16 -48.49 4.16
C SER A 183 -5.71 -48.22 3.76
N CYS A 184 -5.45 -47.20 2.94
CA CYS A 184 -4.10 -46.76 2.60
C CYS A 184 -3.34 -46.28 3.84
N GLY A 185 -4.01 -45.59 4.76
CA GLY A 185 -3.43 -45.19 6.05
C GLY A 185 -2.97 -46.38 6.90
N ASN A 186 -3.76 -47.45 6.97
CA ASN A 186 -3.38 -48.68 7.67
C ASN A 186 -2.17 -49.36 7.02
N VAL A 187 -2.06 -49.34 5.69
CA VAL A 187 -0.89 -49.87 4.96
C VAL A 187 0.39 -49.11 5.34
N ILE A 188 0.37 -47.77 5.34
CA ILE A 188 1.53 -46.97 5.78
C ILE A 188 1.87 -47.30 7.23
N ARG A 189 0.87 -47.35 8.12
CA ARG A 189 1.10 -47.64 9.54
C ARG A 189 1.76 -49.00 9.74
N ALA A 190 1.31 -50.03 9.01
CA ALA A 190 1.91 -51.37 9.07
C ALA A 190 3.36 -51.38 8.57
N LYS A 191 3.67 -50.65 7.48
CA LYS A 191 5.05 -50.50 6.98
C LYS A 191 5.95 -49.81 8.00
N THR A 192 5.52 -48.69 8.56
CA THR A 192 6.32 -47.94 9.55
C THR A 192 6.57 -48.73 10.84
N ILE A 193 5.63 -49.59 11.27
CA ILE A 193 5.83 -50.47 12.43
C ILE A 193 6.89 -51.54 12.13
N LYS A 194 6.86 -52.14 10.93
CA LYS A 194 7.87 -53.12 10.51
C LYS A 194 9.27 -52.51 10.41
N GLU A 195 9.39 -51.33 9.81
CA GLU A 195 10.67 -50.61 9.68
C GLU A 195 11.29 -50.28 11.05
N ARG A 196 10.47 -49.87 12.02
CA ARG A 196 10.91 -49.58 13.40
C ARG A 196 11.27 -50.82 14.21
N ALA A 197 10.73 -51.99 13.86
CA ALA A 197 11.06 -53.26 14.51
C ALA A 197 12.31 -53.92 13.91
N SER A 198 12.75 -53.46 12.73
CA SER A 198 13.95 -53.94 12.03
C SER A 198 15.15 -52.97 12.13
N SER A 199 15.01 -51.90 12.93
CA SER A 199 16.06 -50.92 13.26
C SER A 199 16.45 -51.08 14.73
#